data_AF-A0A6V7U120-F1
#
_entry.id   AF-A0A6V7U120-F1
#
_cell.length_a   1.000
_cell.length_b   1.000
_cell.length_c   1.000
_cell.angle_alpha   90.00
_cell.angle_beta   90.00
_cell.angle_gamma   90.00
#
_symmetry.space_group_name_H-M   'P 1'
#
loop_
_entity.id
_entity.type
_entity.pdbx_description
1 polymer ?
#
loop_
_entity_poly.entity_id
_entity_poly.type
_entity_poly.pdbx_seq_one_letter_code
_entity_poly.pdbx_strand_id
1 'polypeptide(L)'
;MHYLLPPEIQLDIFKYLNFNQLLSFQQTNIYFKNFIGKYEKDLARMCLYEIEIVNIAENNTNKYKLFKPETKVYGFQLGKLLEKKWMCVIDESIPVFLSTADTNINIVGYLNDEYIYLQFTNHPKNVEEMKIVRYLLEQLFNCCFNYFYLSHIIFNPQIIGLLFEEDKTNLPRQIYSQYCCLFINNELLSKSPFNYILSNKIDINIVDSELEQEEIDILFNMLINEGNRFLSADFMIFQNLAKLINFIIQYLETSKDVATMVKQIRFIWQVNIPSEGAKDIKIKIENNIKYTTYQITNKYNPEMKFSIYIKEKNEMLLDAEINRLPN
;
A
#
# COMPACT_ATOMS: atom_id res chain seq x y z
N MET A 1 24.33 -27.93 24.69
CA MET A 1 23.64 -26.79 25.32
C MET A 1 23.34 -25.78 24.22
N HIS A 2 22.08 -25.60 23.85
CA HIS A 2 21.70 -24.45 23.04
C HIS A 2 21.59 -23.25 23.97
N TYR A 3 22.51 -22.30 23.86
CA TYR A 3 22.36 -21.00 24.51
C TYR A 3 21.22 -20.27 23.83
N LEU A 4 20.01 -20.35 24.40
CA LEU A 4 18.94 -19.44 24.05
C LEU A 4 19.34 -18.05 24.56
N LEU A 5 19.21 -17.04 23.69
CA LEU A 5 19.39 -15.65 24.07
C LEU A 5 18.47 -15.29 25.24
N PRO A 6 18.82 -14.35 26.13
CA PRO A 6 17.88 -13.87 27.15
C PRO A 6 16.58 -13.35 26.52
N PRO A 7 15.41 -13.51 27.19
CA PRO A 7 14.12 -13.02 26.70
C PRO A 7 14.14 -11.55 26.26
N GLU A 8 14.88 -10.70 26.94
CA GLU A 8 15.01 -9.27 26.63
C GLU A 8 15.70 -9.06 25.27
N ILE A 9 16.77 -9.80 25.02
CA ILE A 9 17.50 -9.75 23.74
C ILE A 9 16.66 -10.35 22.61
N GLN A 10 15.92 -11.41 22.88
CA GLN A 10 14.97 -11.96 21.90
C GLN A 10 13.86 -10.96 21.58
N LEU A 11 13.31 -10.29 22.59
CA LEU A 11 12.28 -9.26 22.41
C LEU A 11 12.83 -8.12 21.55
N ASP A 12 14.04 -7.64 21.84
CA ASP A 12 14.66 -6.58 21.05
C ASP A 12 14.91 -7.01 19.60
N ILE A 13 15.33 -8.25 19.35
CA ILE A 13 15.43 -8.79 17.98
C ILE A 13 14.05 -8.81 17.32
N PHE A 14 13.02 -9.26 18.05
CA PHE A 14 11.68 -9.48 17.50
C PHE A 14 10.95 -8.17 17.20
N LYS A 15 11.28 -7.07 17.88
CA LYS A 15 10.80 -5.72 17.51
C LYS A 15 11.22 -5.28 16.12
N TYR A 16 12.33 -5.81 15.59
CA TYR A 16 12.78 -5.53 14.22
C TYR A 16 12.16 -6.45 13.18
N LEU A 17 11.43 -7.49 13.60
CA LEU A 17 10.76 -8.39 12.69
C LEU A 17 9.46 -7.76 12.20
N ASN A 18 9.20 -7.90 10.90
CA ASN A 18 7.91 -7.52 10.35
C ASN A 18 6.81 -8.52 10.74
N PHE A 19 5.54 -8.17 10.51
CA PHE A 19 4.41 -9.02 10.85
C PHE A 19 4.55 -10.44 10.29
N ASN A 20 4.91 -10.58 9.02
CA ASN A 20 5.06 -11.89 8.37
C ASN A 20 6.19 -12.71 8.98
N GLN A 21 7.29 -12.06 9.37
CA GLN A 21 8.40 -12.72 10.07
C GLN A 21 7.98 -13.14 11.49
N LEU A 22 7.33 -12.26 12.26
CA LEU A 22 6.78 -12.59 13.58
C LEU A 22 5.81 -13.77 13.48
N LEU A 23 4.90 -13.74 12.52
CA LEU A 23 3.95 -14.83 12.25
C LEU A 23 4.68 -16.14 11.88
N SER A 24 5.71 -16.06 11.04
CA SER A 24 6.54 -17.23 10.69
C SER A 24 7.26 -17.81 11.91
N PHE A 25 7.76 -16.96 12.82
CA PHE A 25 8.32 -17.39 14.10
C PHE A 25 7.25 -18.01 15.01
N GLN A 26 6.04 -17.45 15.07
CA GLN A 26 4.94 -18.08 15.83
C GLN A 26 4.59 -19.48 15.32
N GLN A 27 4.71 -19.73 14.01
CA GLN A 27 4.36 -21.01 13.39
C GLN A 27 5.48 -22.07 13.48
N THR A 28 6.74 -21.66 13.70
CA THR A 28 7.86 -22.61 13.70
C THR A 28 7.90 -23.49 14.94
N ASN A 29 7.61 -22.96 16.14
CA ASN A 29 7.48 -23.78 17.35
C ASN A 29 6.63 -23.10 18.45
N ILE A 30 6.21 -23.92 19.42
CA ILE A 30 5.41 -23.47 20.56
C ILE A 30 6.13 -22.46 21.47
N TYR A 31 7.46 -22.48 21.49
CA TYR A 31 8.26 -21.53 22.26
C TYR A 31 8.10 -20.11 21.72
N PHE A 32 8.31 -19.90 20.42
CA PHE A 32 8.17 -18.59 19.78
C PHE A 32 6.71 -18.12 19.75
N LYS A 33 5.76 -19.04 19.57
CA LYS A 33 4.34 -18.72 19.72
C LYS A 33 4.04 -18.12 21.10
N ASN A 34 4.51 -18.79 22.16
CA ASN A 34 4.30 -18.33 23.54
C ASN A 34 5.10 -17.06 23.84
N PHE A 35 6.33 -16.95 23.33
CA PHE A 35 7.19 -15.79 23.50
C PHE A 35 6.55 -14.54 22.86
N ILE A 36 6.15 -14.63 21.60
CA ILE A 36 5.48 -13.52 20.91
C ILE A 36 4.15 -13.19 21.58
N GLY A 37 3.36 -14.20 21.96
CA GLY A 37 2.10 -13.97 22.68
C GLY A 37 2.28 -13.29 24.04
N LYS A 38 3.35 -13.64 24.78
CA LYS A 38 3.67 -13.01 26.08
C LYS A 38 4.03 -11.53 25.93
N TYR A 39 4.78 -11.20 24.89
CA TYR A 39 5.23 -9.83 24.61
C TYR A 39 4.40 -9.19 23.50
N GLU A 40 3.16 -9.65 23.27
CA GLU A 40 2.37 -9.21 22.14
C GLU A 40 2.24 -7.69 22.17
N LYS A 41 1.91 -7.06 23.30
CA LYS A 41 1.83 -5.58 23.38
C LYS A 41 3.14 -4.84 23.11
N ASP A 42 4.29 -5.51 23.28
CA ASP A 42 5.63 -4.97 23.05
C ASP A 42 6.18 -5.32 21.65
N LEU A 43 5.52 -6.24 20.96
CA LEU A 43 5.80 -6.75 19.61
C LEU A 43 4.67 -6.44 18.62
N ALA A 44 3.56 -5.89 19.09
CA ALA A 44 2.27 -5.98 18.44
C ALA A 44 2.23 -5.02 17.29
N ARG A 45 2.20 -5.63 16.12
CA ARG A 45 1.33 -5.18 15.04
C ARG A 45 -0.01 -5.82 15.31
N MET A 46 -0.89 -5.11 16.02
CA MET A 46 -2.28 -5.55 16.20
C MET A 46 -2.86 -5.69 14.80
N CYS A 47 -3.18 -6.92 14.41
CA CYS A 47 -3.78 -7.17 13.10
C CYS A 47 -5.28 -6.98 13.21
N LEU A 48 -5.71 -5.88 12.62
CA LEU A 48 -7.10 -5.51 12.48
C LEU A 48 -7.66 -6.11 11.19
N TYR A 49 -8.97 -6.31 11.15
CA TYR A 49 -9.59 -6.85 9.94
C TYR A 49 -9.49 -5.81 8.82
N GLU A 50 -9.93 -4.58 9.07
CA GLU A 50 -10.04 -3.57 8.02
C GLU A 50 -9.84 -2.16 8.55
N ILE A 51 -9.26 -1.31 7.72
CA ILE A 51 -9.26 0.14 7.88
C ILE A 51 -9.53 0.82 6.54
N GLU A 52 -10.38 1.82 6.57
CA GLU A 52 -10.74 2.64 5.45
C GLU A 52 -10.46 4.11 5.77
N ILE A 53 -9.79 4.83 4.86
CA ILE A 53 -9.71 6.28 4.90
C ILE A 53 -10.60 6.80 3.79
N VAL A 54 -11.73 7.37 4.19
CA VAL A 54 -12.82 7.72 3.29
C VAL A 54 -13.40 9.08 3.64
N ASN A 55 -13.98 9.71 2.63
CA ASN A 55 -14.81 10.87 2.82
C ASN A 55 -16.21 10.42 3.25
N ILE A 56 -16.56 10.62 4.52
CA ILE A 56 -17.90 10.32 5.01
C ILE A 56 -18.71 11.61 5.00
N ALA A 57 -19.72 11.66 4.14
CA ALA A 57 -20.73 12.71 4.23
C ALA A 57 -21.38 12.69 5.61
N GLU A 58 -21.61 13.86 6.21
CA GLU A 58 -22.02 14.03 7.61
C GLU A 58 -23.22 13.14 8.02
N ASN A 59 -24.14 12.91 7.08
CA ASN A 59 -25.37 12.13 7.29
C ASN A 59 -25.16 10.62 7.49
N ASN A 60 -24.00 10.06 7.13
CA ASN A 60 -23.70 8.64 7.27
C ASN A 60 -23.00 8.29 8.60
N THR A 61 -22.71 9.28 9.45
CA THR A 61 -21.93 9.08 10.68
C THR A 61 -22.69 8.34 11.78
N ASN A 62 -24.02 8.33 11.76
CA ASN A 62 -24.87 7.69 12.78
C ASN A 62 -24.68 6.17 12.92
N LYS A 63 -24.04 5.52 11.94
CA LYS A 63 -23.74 4.08 11.98
C LYS A 63 -22.46 3.76 12.75
N TYR A 64 -21.67 4.76 13.10
CA TYR A 64 -20.32 4.57 13.62
C TYR A 64 -20.19 5.03 15.06
N LYS A 65 -19.38 4.29 15.83
CA LYS A 65 -19.02 4.69 17.18
C LYS A 65 -17.85 5.68 17.11
N LEU A 66 -18.14 6.94 17.42
CA LEU A 66 -17.14 8.01 17.45
C LEU A 66 -16.14 7.77 18.58
N PHE A 67 -14.87 7.60 18.22
CA PHE A 67 -13.75 7.60 19.14
C PHE A 67 -13.03 8.95 19.08
N LYS A 68 -13.05 9.67 20.20
CA LYS A 68 -12.27 10.91 20.37
C LYS A 68 -11.10 10.62 21.29
N PRO A 69 -9.85 10.68 20.80
CA PRO A 69 -8.69 10.48 21.65
C PRO A 69 -8.60 11.60 22.70
N GLU A 70 -8.32 11.25 23.95
CA GLU A 70 -8.10 12.25 25.00
C GLU A 70 -6.73 12.92 24.84
N THR A 71 -6.68 14.25 24.87
CA THR A 71 -5.46 15.04 24.63
C THR A 71 -4.39 14.88 25.71
N LYS A 72 -4.80 14.54 26.94
CA LYS A 72 -3.92 14.53 28.12
C LYS A 72 -2.96 13.33 28.18
N VAL A 73 -3.10 12.37 27.27
CA VAL A 73 -2.36 11.10 27.31
C VAL A 73 -0.99 11.21 26.63
N TYR A 74 -0.71 12.29 25.89
CA TYR A 74 0.45 12.36 25.00
C TYR A 74 1.63 13.11 25.64
N GLY A 75 2.54 12.37 26.28
CA GLY A 75 3.76 12.88 26.93
C GLY A 75 4.89 13.32 25.98
N PHE A 76 4.60 13.63 24.72
CA PHE A 76 5.61 13.99 23.73
C PHE A 76 6.11 15.43 23.93
N GLN A 77 7.41 15.60 24.14
CA GLN A 77 8.07 16.90 24.21
C GLN A 77 8.60 17.30 22.82
N LEU A 78 8.16 18.44 22.32
CA LEU A 78 8.65 19.03 21.07
C LEU A 78 9.92 19.85 21.32
N GLY A 79 10.93 19.67 20.48
CA GLY A 79 12.02 20.65 20.39
C GLY A 79 11.50 22.00 19.89
N LYS A 80 12.05 23.12 20.40
CA LYS A 80 11.64 24.48 19.98
C LYS A 80 11.68 24.71 18.47
N LEU A 81 12.61 24.06 17.77
CA LEU A 81 12.74 24.16 16.32
C LEU A 81 11.59 23.44 15.59
N LEU A 82 11.27 22.21 16.00
CA LEU A 82 10.19 21.43 15.41
C LEU A 82 8.83 22.06 15.70
N GLU A 83 8.62 22.56 16.91
CA GLU A 83 7.40 23.31 17.28
C GLU A 83 7.19 24.51 16.36
N LYS A 84 8.25 25.28 16.05
CA LYS A 84 8.17 26.39 15.10
C LYS A 84 7.78 25.93 13.70
N LYS A 85 8.33 24.81 13.21
CA LYS A 85 7.96 24.25 11.90
C LYS A 85 6.49 23.81 11.87
N TRP A 86 6.01 23.18 12.95
CA TRP A 86 4.60 22.79 13.08
C TRP A 86 3.68 24.01 13.04
N MET A 87 4.05 25.09 13.73
CA MET A 87 3.30 26.35 13.67
C MET A 87 3.22 26.93 12.26
N CYS A 88 4.33 26.94 11.49
CA CYS A 88 4.30 27.42 10.10
C CYS A 88 3.31 26.61 9.24
N VAL A 89 3.29 25.29 9.39
CA VAL A 89 2.37 24.40 8.66
C VAL A 89 0.91 24.61 9.06
N ILE A 90 0.65 24.88 10.34
CA ILE A 90 -0.68 25.26 10.85
C ILE A 90 -1.12 26.60 10.25
N ASP A 91 -0.24 27.61 10.26
CA ASP A 91 -0.51 28.94 9.71
C ASP A 91 -0.81 28.88 8.20
N GLU A 92 -0.07 28.04 7.47
CA GLU A 92 -0.29 27.76 6.05
C GLU A 92 -1.50 26.82 5.79
N SER A 93 -2.12 26.29 6.85
CA SER A 93 -3.26 25.36 6.78
C SER A 93 -2.99 24.14 5.90
N ILE A 94 -1.77 23.61 5.91
CA ILE A 94 -1.42 22.44 5.09
C ILE A 94 -2.19 21.20 5.61
N PRO A 95 -2.90 20.47 4.73
CA PRO A 95 -3.73 19.35 5.16
C PRO A 95 -2.91 18.10 5.50
N VAL A 96 -3.35 17.33 6.49
CA VAL A 96 -2.79 16.02 6.86
C VAL A 96 -2.98 14.98 5.74
N PHE A 97 -4.10 15.07 5.03
CA PHE A 97 -4.46 14.20 3.92
C PHE A 97 -4.73 15.03 2.67
N LEU A 98 -4.25 14.53 1.53
CA LEU A 98 -4.59 15.08 0.22
C LEU A 98 -5.83 14.34 -0.29
N SER A 99 -6.83 15.11 -0.74
CA SER A 99 -8.13 14.59 -1.18
C SER A 99 -8.58 15.34 -2.42
N THR A 100 -9.31 14.67 -3.31
CA THR A 100 -9.92 15.31 -4.47
C THR A 100 -11.22 16.06 -4.15
N ALA A 101 -11.70 15.93 -2.91
CA ALA A 101 -12.94 16.54 -2.43
C ALA A 101 -12.71 17.40 -1.18
N ASP A 102 -13.24 18.62 -1.20
CA ASP A 102 -13.20 19.62 -0.11
C ASP A 102 -14.15 19.24 1.04
N THR A 103 -13.81 18.19 1.77
CA THR A 103 -14.73 17.56 2.73
C THR A 103 -13.99 17.05 3.96
N ASN A 104 -14.75 16.81 5.02
CA ASN A 104 -14.21 16.26 6.25
C ASN A 104 -13.69 14.83 6.02
N ILE A 105 -12.38 14.66 6.16
CA ILE A 105 -11.70 13.37 6.00
C ILE A 105 -11.82 12.59 7.30
N ASN A 106 -12.26 11.34 7.17
CA ASN A 106 -12.51 10.48 8.30
C ASN A 106 -11.80 9.15 8.12
N ILE A 107 -11.35 8.57 9.24
CA ILE A 107 -10.79 7.22 9.24
C ILE A 107 -11.80 6.30 9.93
N VAL A 108 -12.19 5.24 9.22
CA VAL A 108 -13.06 4.20 9.74
C VAL A 108 -12.22 2.95 9.92
N GLY A 109 -12.14 2.45 11.15
CA GLY A 109 -11.56 1.14 11.45
C GLY A 109 -12.67 0.13 11.74
N TYR A 110 -12.52 -1.10 11.27
CA TYR A 110 -13.37 -2.20 11.68
C TYR A 110 -12.67 -3.03 12.76
N LEU A 111 -13.24 -3.03 13.97
CA LEU A 111 -12.69 -3.71 15.13
C LEU A 111 -13.79 -4.51 15.84
N ASN A 112 -13.57 -5.83 16.00
CA ASN A 112 -14.47 -6.73 16.75
C ASN A 112 -15.94 -6.64 16.31
N ASP A 113 -16.16 -6.72 15.00
CA ASP A 113 -17.48 -6.61 14.37
C ASP A 113 -18.17 -5.24 14.49
N GLU A 114 -17.50 -4.24 15.06
CA GLU A 114 -17.97 -2.86 15.14
C GLU A 114 -17.13 -1.93 14.25
N TYR A 115 -17.80 -1.02 13.55
CA TYR A 115 -17.13 0.09 12.87
C TYR A 115 -16.86 1.22 13.86
N ILE A 116 -15.58 1.42 14.16
CA ILE A 116 -15.06 2.52 14.97
C ILE A 116 -14.65 3.64 14.04
N TYR A 117 -15.07 4.85 14.38
CA TYR A 117 -14.74 6.04 13.64
C TYR A 117 -13.73 6.88 14.41
N LEU A 118 -12.60 7.16 13.77
CA LEU A 118 -11.56 8.06 14.25
C LEU A 118 -11.70 9.38 13.48
N GLN A 119 -12.10 10.42 14.21
CA GLN A 119 -12.16 11.75 13.63
C GLN A 119 -10.75 12.34 13.55
N PHE A 120 -10.26 12.56 12.33
CA PHE A 120 -9.04 13.33 12.11
C PHE A 120 -9.39 14.79 11.81
N THR A 121 -8.60 15.70 12.35
CA THR A 121 -8.59 17.08 11.86
C THR A 121 -7.70 17.09 10.62
N ASN A 122 -8.28 17.37 9.45
CA ASN A 122 -7.47 17.47 8.24
C ASN A 122 -6.59 18.72 8.25
N HIS A 123 -7.05 19.80 8.91
CA HIS A 123 -6.30 21.04 9.08
C HIS A 123 -6.13 21.32 10.58
N PRO A 124 -5.07 20.79 11.21
CA PRO A 124 -4.76 21.04 12.61
C PRO A 124 -4.70 22.54 12.90
N LYS A 125 -5.40 22.99 13.95
CA LYS A 125 -5.51 24.42 14.29
C LYS A 125 -4.47 24.89 15.31
N ASN A 126 -3.78 23.96 15.93
CA ASN A 126 -2.82 24.22 16.99
C ASN A 126 -1.89 23.01 17.17
N VAL A 127 -0.82 23.21 17.95
CA VAL A 127 0.19 22.18 18.23
C VAL A 127 -0.41 20.95 18.94
N GLU A 128 -1.43 21.12 19.79
CA GLU A 128 -2.07 20.00 20.48
C GLU A 128 -2.82 19.09 19.50
N GLU A 129 -3.52 19.67 18.52
CA GLU A 129 -4.14 18.91 17.43
C GLU A 129 -3.09 18.16 16.59
N MET A 130 -1.94 18.78 16.29
CA MET A 130 -0.83 18.11 15.60
C MET A 130 -0.28 16.92 16.40
N LYS A 131 -0.19 17.03 17.73
CA LYS A 131 0.24 15.91 18.61
C LYS A 131 -0.75 14.74 18.55
N ILE A 132 -2.06 15.03 18.53
CA ILE A 132 -3.10 14.00 18.37
C ILE A 132 -2.94 13.30 17.03
N VAL A 133 -2.78 14.06 15.94
CA VAL A 133 -2.58 13.49 14.59
C VAL A 133 -1.35 12.61 14.55
N ARG A 134 -0.20 13.07 15.06
CA ARG A 134 1.02 12.27 15.17
C ARG A 134 0.79 10.98 15.93
N TYR A 135 0.20 11.07 17.12
CA TYR A 135 -0.07 9.89 17.95
C TYR A 135 -0.94 8.87 17.21
N LEU A 136 -2.02 9.32 16.57
CA LEU A 136 -2.90 8.42 15.84
C LEU A 136 -2.18 7.75 14.66
N LEU A 137 -1.40 8.52 13.88
CA LEU A 137 -0.60 7.96 12.79
C LEU A 137 0.43 6.95 13.30
N GLU A 138 1.07 7.23 14.45
CA GLU A 138 1.99 6.32 15.10
C GLU A 138 1.29 5.01 15.51
N GLN A 139 0.06 5.08 16.04
CA GLN A 139 -0.74 3.88 16.30
C GLN A 139 -1.08 3.12 15.01
N LEU A 140 -1.44 3.83 13.93
CA LEU A 140 -1.76 3.20 12.64
C LEU A 140 -0.56 2.50 12.02
N PHE A 141 0.63 3.12 12.04
CA PHE A 141 1.86 2.51 11.55
C PHE A 141 2.33 1.31 12.40
N ASN A 142 1.91 1.27 13.67
CA ASN A 142 2.10 0.13 14.55
C ASN A 142 1.02 -0.95 14.42
N CYS A 143 0.07 -0.83 13.49
CA CYS A 143 -0.94 -1.87 13.22
C CYS A 143 -0.63 -2.64 11.92
N CYS A 144 -1.28 -3.79 11.77
CA CYS A 144 -1.44 -4.46 10.48
C CYS A 144 -2.92 -4.62 10.16
N PHE A 145 -3.24 -4.77 8.88
CA PHE A 145 -4.63 -4.87 8.43
C PHE A 145 -4.79 -6.02 7.44
N ASN A 146 -5.90 -6.77 7.48
CA ASN A 146 -6.20 -7.65 6.36
C ASN A 146 -6.55 -6.82 5.13
N TYR A 147 -7.37 -5.78 5.31
CA TYR A 147 -7.80 -4.85 4.27
C TYR A 147 -7.45 -3.41 4.63
N PHE A 148 -6.78 -2.71 3.71
CA PHE A 148 -6.52 -1.28 3.82
C PHE A 148 -7.07 -0.56 2.59
N TYR A 149 -8.10 0.27 2.79
CA TYR A 149 -8.80 0.97 1.71
C TYR A 149 -8.55 2.47 1.77
N LEU A 150 -8.14 3.06 0.64
CA LEU A 150 -7.99 4.50 0.45
C LEU A 150 -8.89 4.95 -0.69
N SER A 151 -9.87 5.82 -0.41
CA SER A 151 -10.81 6.31 -1.42
C SER A 151 -10.70 7.80 -1.65
N HIS A 152 -10.11 8.18 -2.78
CA HIS A 152 -9.84 9.55 -3.21
C HIS A 152 -9.03 10.37 -2.20
N ILE A 153 -8.28 9.69 -1.33
CA ILE A 153 -7.56 10.30 -0.21
C ILE A 153 -6.22 9.59 -0.05
N ILE A 154 -5.16 10.35 0.19
CA ILE A 154 -3.82 9.83 0.52
C ILE A 154 -3.22 10.65 1.67
N PHE A 155 -2.22 10.11 2.35
CA PHE A 155 -1.46 10.90 3.32
C PHE A 155 -0.68 12.02 2.62
N ASN A 156 -0.65 13.22 3.21
CA ASN A 156 0.21 14.28 2.72
C ASN A 156 1.67 13.99 3.10
N PRO A 157 2.57 13.68 2.15
CA PRO A 157 3.93 13.28 2.47
C PRO A 157 4.72 14.37 3.20
N GLN A 158 4.44 15.64 2.95
CA GLN A 158 5.08 16.75 3.65
C GLN A 158 4.75 16.74 5.14
N ILE A 159 3.48 16.51 5.48
CA ILE A 159 3.03 16.44 6.88
C ILE A 159 3.61 15.22 7.57
N ILE A 160 3.58 14.04 6.94
CA ILE A 160 4.17 12.83 7.53
C ILE A 160 5.68 13.02 7.76
N GLY A 161 6.40 13.60 6.80
CA GLY A 161 7.81 13.93 6.96
C GLY A 161 8.07 14.82 8.17
N LEU A 162 7.26 15.87 8.34
CA LEU A 162 7.38 16.83 9.43
C LEU A 162 7.02 16.24 10.81
N LEU A 163 5.91 15.50 10.91
CA LEU A 163 5.43 14.96 12.19
C LEU A 163 6.44 14.02 12.85
N PHE A 164 7.24 13.33 12.03
CA PHE A 164 8.22 12.35 12.45
C PHE A 164 9.68 12.79 12.18
N GLU A 165 9.95 14.09 11.97
CA GLU A 165 11.30 14.57 11.63
C GLU A 165 12.35 14.25 12.71
N GLU A 166 12.01 14.47 13.99
CA GLU A 166 12.91 14.23 15.14
C GLU A 166 12.91 12.77 15.61
N ASP A 167 12.17 11.89 14.93
CA ASP A 167 11.91 10.56 15.45
C ASP A 167 13.12 9.62 15.29
N LYS A 168 13.84 9.41 16.40
CA LYS A 168 14.99 8.51 16.49
C LYS A 168 14.58 7.04 16.63
N THR A 169 13.29 6.74 16.79
CA THR A 169 12.80 5.40 17.11
C THR A 169 12.97 4.40 15.96
N ASN A 170 13.32 4.86 14.75
CA ASN A 170 13.39 4.05 13.52
C ASN A 170 12.08 3.28 13.23
N LEU A 171 10.95 3.75 13.76
CA LEU A 171 9.65 3.14 13.51
C LEU A 171 9.37 3.12 12.00
N PRO A 172 9.01 1.95 11.42
CA PRO A 172 8.61 1.89 10.03
C PRO A 172 7.38 2.76 9.81
N ARG A 173 7.50 3.80 8.98
CA ARG A 173 6.41 4.75 8.68
C ARG A 173 5.53 4.19 7.57
N GLN A 174 5.11 2.95 7.71
CA GLN A 174 4.36 2.23 6.69
C GLN A 174 3.21 1.47 7.33
N ILE A 175 2.05 1.55 6.70
CA ILE A 175 0.89 0.73 7.05
C ILE A 175 1.09 -0.64 6.42
N TYR A 176 1.07 -1.66 7.27
CA TYR A 176 1.17 -3.05 6.85
C TYR A 176 -0.22 -3.58 6.53
N SER A 177 -0.41 -4.15 5.33
CA SER A 177 -1.65 -4.81 4.99
C SER A 177 -1.46 -6.13 4.23
N GLN A 178 -2.43 -7.03 4.28
CA GLN A 178 -2.45 -8.17 3.37
C GLN A 178 -2.96 -7.73 2.00
N TYR A 179 -3.97 -6.89 1.99
CA TYR A 179 -4.59 -6.35 0.80
C TYR A 179 -4.78 -4.84 0.96
N CYS A 180 -4.27 -4.07 0.01
CA CYS A 180 -4.47 -2.64 -0.06
C CYS A 180 -5.24 -2.31 -1.33
N CYS A 181 -6.26 -1.47 -1.23
CA CYS A 181 -7.02 -0.98 -2.36
C CYS A 181 -6.97 0.54 -2.38
N LEU A 182 -6.48 1.07 -3.49
CA LEU A 182 -6.36 2.50 -3.77
C LEU A 182 -7.38 2.87 -4.82
N PHE A 183 -8.22 3.85 -4.52
CA PHE A 183 -9.10 4.49 -5.48
C PHE A 183 -8.66 5.94 -5.62
N ILE A 184 -7.90 6.27 -6.66
CA ILE A 184 -7.22 7.55 -6.78
C ILE A 184 -7.42 8.16 -8.16
N ASN A 185 -7.16 9.46 -8.27
CA ASN A 185 -7.04 10.16 -9.54
C ASN A 185 -5.55 10.43 -9.83
N ASN A 186 -5.25 10.97 -11.01
CA ASN A 186 -3.92 11.31 -11.50
C ASN A 186 -3.23 12.31 -10.58
N GLU A 187 -3.96 13.32 -10.09
CA GLU A 187 -3.42 14.32 -9.16
C GLU A 187 -2.85 13.66 -7.90
N LEU A 188 -3.60 12.77 -7.26
CA LEU A 188 -3.14 12.04 -6.07
C LEU A 188 -2.03 11.05 -6.40
N LEU A 189 -2.10 10.38 -7.55
CA LEU A 189 -1.06 9.46 -8.01
C LEU A 189 0.30 10.18 -8.13
N SER A 190 0.32 11.41 -8.66
CA SER A 190 1.54 12.24 -8.77
C SER A 190 2.27 12.46 -7.43
N LYS A 191 1.56 12.32 -6.31
CA LYS A 191 2.10 12.52 -4.95
C LYS A 191 2.71 11.25 -4.35
N SER A 192 2.82 10.17 -5.13
CA SER A 192 3.45 8.91 -4.73
C SER A 192 2.86 8.30 -3.45
N PRO A 193 1.58 7.88 -3.47
CA PRO A 193 0.89 7.38 -2.27
C PRO A 193 1.51 6.11 -1.67
N PHE A 194 2.34 5.41 -2.43
CA PHE A 194 2.90 4.10 -2.10
C PHE A 194 3.97 4.13 -1.00
N ASN A 195 4.57 5.29 -0.70
CA ASN A 195 5.67 5.41 0.27
C ASN A 195 5.29 4.94 1.68
N TYR A 196 4.01 5.06 2.03
CA TYR A 196 3.48 4.75 3.35
C TYR A 196 2.74 3.42 3.40
N ILE A 197 2.86 2.59 2.36
CA ILE A 197 2.12 1.33 2.20
C ILE A 197 3.09 0.18 2.02
N LEU A 198 2.89 -0.87 2.81
CA LEU A 198 3.57 -2.15 2.64
C LEU A 198 2.52 -3.25 2.64
N SER A 199 2.21 -3.79 1.46
CA SER A 199 1.08 -4.72 1.29
C SER A 199 1.45 -5.95 0.50
N ASN A 200 0.93 -7.13 0.85
CA ASN A 200 1.12 -8.32 0.02
C ASN A 200 0.45 -8.17 -1.35
N LYS A 201 -0.76 -7.63 -1.41
CA LYS A 201 -1.48 -7.33 -2.65
C LYS A 201 -1.90 -5.87 -2.68
N ILE A 202 -1.77 -5.23 -3.85
CA ILE A 202 -2.27 -3.88 -4.07
C ILE A 202 -3.22 -3.85 -5.27
N ASP A 203 -4.39 -3.24 -5.09
CA ASP A 203 -5.37 -3.02 -6.14
C ASP A 203 -5.48 -1.52 -6.38
N ILE A 204 -5.12 -1.06 -7.57
CA ILE A 204 -5.07 0.35 -7.95
C ILE A 204 -6.18 0.63 -8.95
N ASN A 205 -7.19 1.35 -8.49
CA ASN A 205 -8.31 1.82 -9.28
C ASN A 205 -8.07 3.30 -9.60
N ILE A 206 -7.85 3.61 -10.87
CA ILE A 206 -7.67 5.00 -11.32
C ILE A 206 -8.94 5.46 -12.02
N VAL A 207 -9.53 6.52 -11.49
CA VAL A 207 -10.86 7.01 -11.89
C VAL A 207 -10.81 7.90 -13.11
N ASP A 208 -9.65 8.52 -13.36
CA ASP A 208 -9.49 9.46 -14.46
C ASP A 208 -9.57 8.78 -15.82
N SER A 209 -9.99 9.55 -16.81
CA SER A 209 -10.21 9.04 -18.15
C SER A 209 -8.92 8.66 -18.84
N GLU A 210 -7.81 9.35 -18.62
CA GLU A 210 -6.55 9.12 -19.34
C GLU A 210 -5.35 9.31 -18.41
N LEU A 211 -4.35 8.43 -18.51
CA LEU A 211 -3.05 8.59 -17.85
C LEU A 211 -2.07 9.33 -18.78
N GLU A 212 -1.40 10.36 -18.27
CA GLU A 212 -0.28 10.99 -18.97
C GLU A 212 1.00 10.18 -18.78
N GLN A 213 2.08 10.60 -19.43
CA GLN A 213 3.37 9.91 -19.33
C GLN A 213 3.90 9.89 -17.90
N GLU A 214 3.69 10.96 -17.13
CA GLU A 214 4.17 11.06 -15.75
C GLU A 214 3.52 10.01 -14.84
N GLU A 215 2.19 9.82 -14.92
CA GLU A 215 1.50 8.80 -14.13
C GLU A 215 1.92 7.39 -14.56
N ILE A 216 2.07 7.16 -15.87
CA ILE A 216 2.57 5.88 -16.39
C ILE A 216 3.96 5.58 -15.83
N ASP A 217 4.85 6.57 -15.79
CA ASP A 217 6.20 6.43 -15.25
C ASP A 217 6.16 6.12 -13.75
N ILE A 218 5.26 6.74 -12.99
CA ILE A 218 5.07 6.46 -11.55
C ILE A 218 4.62 5.01 -11.34
N LEU A 219 3.58 4.56 -12.04
CA LEU A 219 3.06 3.18 -11.92
C LEU A 219 4.10 2.16 -12.36
N PHE A 220 4.79 2.43 -13.47
CA PHE A 220 5.86 1.59 -13.96
C PHE A 220 7.01 1.49 -12.94
N ASN A 221 7.46 2.63 -12.40
CA ASN A 221 8.51 2.67 -11.37
C ASN A 221 8.09 1.89 -10.11
N MET A 222 6.84 2.02 -9.68
CA MET A 222 6.30 1.24 -8.56
C MET A 222 6.38 -0.27 -8.84
N LEU A 223 5.98 -0.73 -10.03
CA LEU A 223 5.97 -2.16 -10.37
C LEU A 223 7.36 -2.76 -10.47
N ILE A 224 8.33 -1.99 -10.96
CA ILE A 224 9.67 -2.46 -11.28
C ILE A 224 10.64 -2.31 -10.10
N ASN A 225 10.68 -1.11 -9.50
CA ASN A 225 11.69 -0.75 -8.50
C ASN A 225 11.18 -0.96 -7.07
N GLU A 226 9.86 -0.86 -6.87
CA GLU A 226 9.23 -1.10 -5.57
C GLU A 226 8.51 -2.45 -5.48
N GLY A 227 8.67 -3.31 -6.49
CA GLY A 227 7.91 -4.54 -6.59
C GLY A 227 8.16 -5.52 -5.45
N ASN A 228 9.30 -5.46 -4.77
CA ASN A 228 9.53 -6.23 -3.55
C ASN A 228 8.58 -5.86 -2.39
N ARG A 229 7.89 -4.72 -2.46
CA ARG A 229 6.85 -4.32 -1.50
C ARG A 229 5.55 -5.08 -1.72
N PHE A 230 5.29 -5.59 -2.92
CA PHE A 230 4.03 -6.21 -3.31
C PHE A 230 4.23 -7.59 -3.96
N LEU A 231 3.56 -8.62 -3.48
CA LEU A 231 3.55 -9.92 -4.15
C LEU A 231 2.74 -9.86 -5.45
N SER A 232 1.63 -9.13 -5.43
CA SER A 232 0.77 -8.93 -6.59
C SER A 232 0.23 -7.50 -6.69
N ALA A 233 0.03 -7.02 -7.91
CA ALA A 233 -0.58 -5.73 -8.20
C ALA A 233 -1.70 -5.88 -9.24
N ASP A 234 -2.91 -5.45 -8.89
CA ASP A 234 -4.06 -5.42 -9.80
C ASP A 234 -4.35 -3.96 -10.17
N PHE A 235 -4.63 -3.72 -11.45
CA PHE A 235 -4.96 -2.40 -11.97
C PHE A 235 -6.35 -2.43 -12.59
N MET A 236 -7.21 -1.52 -12.14
CA MET A 236 -8.47 -1.21 -12.78
C MET A 236 -8.39 0.22 -13.29
N ILE A 237 -8.10 0.36 -14.57
CA ILE A 237 -7.92 1.67 -15.21
C ILE A 237 -8.79 1.67 -16.45
N PHE A 238 -9.54 2.74 -16.67
CA PHE A 238 -10.53 2.78 -17.73
C PHE A 238 -9.94 2.99 -19.13
N GLN A 239 -8.77 3.63 -19.27
CA GLN A 239 -8.12 3.85 -20.57
C GLN A 239 -6.57 3.91 -20.48
N ASN A 240 -5.88 3.88 -21.63
CA ASN A 240 -4.42 4.00 -21.78
C ASN A 240 -3.52 2.96 -21.07
N LEU A 241 -4.10 1.89 -20.51
CA LEU A 241 -3.36 0.74 -19.97
C LEU A 241 -2.42 0.08 -20.98
N ALA A 242 -2.74 0.18 -22.27
CA ALA A 242 -1.92 -0.37 -23.35
C ALA A 242 -0.46 0.08 -23.28
N LYS A 243 -0.26 1.37 -22.99
CA LYS A 243 1.06 1.97 -22.95
C LYS A 243 1.86 1.46 -21.76
N LEU A 244 1.23 1.35 -20.58
CA LEU A 244 1.87 0.78 -19.39
C LEU A 244 2.22 -0.70 -19.60
N ILE A 245 1.32 -1.51 -20.16
CA ILE A 245 1.59 -2.93 -20.46
C ILE A 245 2.75 -3.06 -21.45
N ASN A 246 2.76 -2.25 -22.51
CA ASN A 246 3.85 -2.26 -23.49
C ASN A 246 5.19 -1.91 -22.86
N PHE A 247 5.24 -0.91 -21.97
CA PHE A 247 6.48 -0.58 -21.23
C PHE A 247 6.93 -1.74 -20.35
N ILE A 248 6.01 -2.42 -19.66
CA ILE A 248 6.34 -3.59 -18.83
C ILE A 248 6.89 -4.71 -19.72
N ILE A 249 6.24 -5.04 -20.83
CA ILE A 249 6.71 -6.07 -21.76
C ILE A 249 8.10 -5.73 -22.30
N GLN A 250 8.30 -4.50 -22.78
CA GLN A 250 9.59 -4.05 -23.28
C GLN A 250 10.68 -4.13 -22.21
N TYR A 251 10.36 -3.74 -20.97
CA TYR A 251 11.27 -3.85 -19.84
C TYR A 251 11.63 -5.31 -19.53
N LEU A 252 10.65 -6.21 -19.51
CA LEU A 252 10.86 -7.63 -19.29
C LEU A 252 11.79 -8.27 -20.33
N GLU A 253 11.72 -7.82 -21.58
CA GLU A 253 12.59 -8.29 -22.65
C GLU A 253 14.00 -7.74 -22.56
N THR A 254 14.15 -6.47 -22.14
CA THR A 254 15.38 -5.68 -22.34
C THR A 254 16.11 -5.26 -21.07
N SER A 255 15.55 -5.46 -19.87
CA SER A 255 16.22 -5.12 -18.62
C SER A 255 17.19 -6.23 -18.18
N LYS A 256 18.29 -5.81 -17.54
CA LYS A 256 19.23 -6.71 -16.85
C LYS A 256 18.81 -7.02 -15.43
N ASP A 257 18.03 -6.13 -14.82
CA ASP A 257 17.53 -6.29 -13.47
C ASP A 257 16.01 -6.38 -13.52
N VAL A 258 15.51 -7.58 -13.27
CA VAL A 258 14.06 -7.89 -13.22
C VAL A 258 13.75 -8.59 -11.90
N ALA A 259 14.72 -8.61 -10.98
CA ALA A 259 14.61 -9.34 -9.73
C ALA A 259 13.66 -8.65 -8.74
N THR A 260 13.60 -7.31 -8.80
CA THR A 260 12.82 -6.45 -7.89
C THR A 260 11.37 -6.23 -8.31
N MET A 261 10.99 -6.72 -9.50
CA MET A 261 9.65 -6.52 -10.07
C MET A 261 8.58 -7.32 -9.31
N VAL A 262 7.36 -6.77 -9.26
CA VAL A 262 6.18 -7.47 -8.73
C VAL A 262 6.00 -8.81 -9.44
N LYS A 263 5.74 -9.87 -8.67
CA LYS A 263 5.70 -11.25 -9.21
C LYS A 263 4.48 -11.50 -10.11
N GLN A 264 3.35 -10.90 -9.77
CA GLN A 264 2.08 -11.05 -10.48
C GLN A 264 1.47 -9.68 -10.71
N ILE A 265 1.23 -9.32 -11.97
CA ILE A 265 0.60 -8.06 -12.35
C ILE A 265 -0.65 -8.38 -13.15
N ARG A 266 -1.78 -7.83 -12.73
CA ARG A 266 -3.06 -8.01 -13.40
C ARG A 266 -3.64 -6.68 -13.83
N PHE A 267 -4.20 -6.64 -15.03
CA PHE A 267 -4.88 -5.49 -15.61
C PHE A 267 -6.30 -5.88 -15.96
N ILE A 268 -7.26 -5.12 -15.47
CA ILE A 268 -8.67 -5.36 -15.71
C ILE A 268 -9.19 -4.25 -16.62
N TRP A 269 -9.78 -4.66 -17.75
CA TRP A 269 -10.42 -3.83 -18.79
C TRP A 269 -9.51 -3.08 -19.79
N GLN A 270 -10.02 -3.00 -21.04
CA GLN A 270 -9.61 -2.17 -22.20
C GLN A 270 -8.11 -1.98 -22.51
N VAL A 271 -7.54 -2.89 -23.30
CA VAL A 271 -6.22 -2.75 -23.95
C VAL A 271 -6.15 -3.58 -25.24
N ASN A 272 -5.47 -3.09 -26.27
CA ASN A 272 -4.92 -3.94 -27.32
C ASN A 272 -3.44 -4.19 -27.05
N ILE A 273 -3.02 -5.43 -26.82
CA ILE A 273 -1.62 -5.79 -26.55
C ILE A 273 -0.99 -6.35 -27.83
N PRO A 274 0.06 -5.74 -28.40
CA PRO A 274 0.81 -6.32 -29.49
C PRO A 274 1.66 -7.51 -29.01
N SER A 275 1.82 -8.52 -29.89
CA SER A 275 2.49 -9.80 -29.58
C SER A 275 3.78 -10.02 -30.37
N GLU A 276 4.41 -8.96 -30.88
CA GLU A 276 5.47 -9.06 -31.90
C GLU A 276 6.76 -9.81 -31.45
N GLY A 277 6.91 -10.17 -30.17
CA GLY A 277 8.01 -11.00 -29.64
C GLY A 277 7.59 -12.33 -29.01
N ALA A 278 6.29 -12.68 -29.03
CA ALA A 278 5.75 -13.78 -28.26
C ALA A 278 6.13 -15.16 -28.82
N LYS A 279 6.60 -16.05 -27.92
CA LYS A 279 6.81 -17.48 -28.22
C LYS A 279 5.68 -18.31 -27.61
N ASP A 280 5.44 -19.48 -28.18
CA ASP A 280 4.49 -20.48 -27.68
C ASP A 280 3.06 -19.94 -27.50
N ILE A 281 2.61 -19.11 -28.46
CA ILE A 281 1.28 -18.51 -28.44
C ILE A 281 0.22 -19.61 -28.52
N LYS A 282 -0.59 -19.71 -27.47
CA LYS A 282 -1.78 -20.55 -27.39
C LYS A 282 -3.00 -19.65 -27.46
N ILE A 283 -3.88 -19.92 -28.43
CA ILE A 283 -5.14 -19.21 -28.59
C ILE A 283 -6.28 -20.20 -28.38
N LYS A 284 -7.22 -19.83 -27.51
CA LYS A 284 -8.46 -20.57 -27.26
C LYS A 284 -9.65 -19.62 -27.41
N ILE A 285 -10.72 -20.04 -28.07
CA ILE A 285 -11.93 -19.23 -28.23
C ILE A 285 -13.11 -20.00 -27.62
N GLU A 286 -13.81 -19.39 -26.65
CA GLU A 286 -14.99 -19.97 -26.01
C GLU A 286 -16.04 -18.87 -25.80
N ASN A 287 -17.29 -19.10 -26.21
CA ASN A 287 -18.40 -18.15 -26.04
C ASN A 287 -18.09 -16.72 -26.54
N ASN A 288 -17.43 -16.60 -27.70
CA ASN A 288 -16.94 -15.34 -28.28
C ASN A 288 -15.89 -14.60 -27.42
N ILE A 289 -15.27 -15.29 -26.46
CA ILE A 289 -14.15 -14.79 -25.68
C ILE A 289 -12.87 -15.46 -26.20
N LYS A 290 -11.89 -14.65 -26.60
CA LYS A 290 -10.56 -15.08 -27.04
C LYS A 290 -9.61 -15.04 -25.85
N TYR A 291 -8.96 -16.15 -25.59
CA TYR A 291 -7.95 -16.33 -24.56
C TYR A 291 -6.62 -16.53 -25.27
N THR A 292 -5.67 -15.63 -25.04
CA THR A 292 -4.31 -15.73 -25.57
C THR A 292 -3.35 -15.97 -24.42
N THR A 293 -2.45 -16.94 -24.54
CA THR A 293 -1.40 -17.19 -23.55
C THR A 293 -0.08 -17.37 -24.27
N TYR A 294 0.97 -16.72 -23.82
CA TYR A 294 2.30 -16.85 -24.40
C TYR A 294 3.37 -16.63 -23.34
N GLN A 295 4.62 -16.95 -23.69
CA GLN A 295 5.75 -16.74 -22.80
C GLN A 295 6.74 -15.72 -23.38
N ILE A 296 7.31 -14.92 -22.48
CA ILE A 296 8.44 -14.05 -22.77
C ILE A 296 9.64 -14.58 -21.99
N THR A 297 10.80 -14.58 -22.64
CA THR A 297 12.08 -14.92 -22.03
C THR A 297 12.93 -13.66 -22.02
N ASN A 298 13.49 -13.29 -20.87
CA ASN A 298 14.37 -12.13 -20.77
C ASN A 298 15.64 -12.34 -21.63
N LYS A 299 16.02 -11.34 -22.42
CA LYS A 299 17.16 -11.46 -23.35
C LYS A 299 18.51 -11.61 -22.64
N TYR A 300 18.64 -11.05 -21.45
CA TYR A 300 19.89 -11.05 -20.67
C TYR A 300 19.94 -12.17 -19.62
N ASN A 301 18.79 -12.75 -19.25
CA ASN A 301 18.66 -13.87 -18.33
C ASN A 301 17.61 -14.88 -18.82
N PRO A 302 17.99 -15.85 -19.68
CA PRO A 302 17.06 -16.81 -20.26
C PRO A 302 16.35 -17.76 -19.27
N GLU A 303 16.87 -17.88 -18.05
CA GLU A 303 16.21 -18.62 -16.97
C GLU A 303 14.97 -17.87 -16.47
N MET A 304 14.98 -16.54 -16.56
CA MET A 304 13.85 -15.73 -16.14
C MET A 304 12.78 -15.66 -17.23
N LYS A 305 11.67 -16.35 -16.98
CA LYS A 305 10.53 -16.45 -17.90
C LYS A 305 9.29 -15.83 -17.29
N PHE A 306 8.46 -15.27 -18.16
CA PHE A 306 7.19 -14.66 -17.81
C PHE A 306 6.08 -15.30 -18.64
N SER A 307 4.97 -15.61 -18.00
CA SER A 307 3.74 -16.01 -18.66
C SER A 307 2.84 -14.79 -18.79
N ILE A 308 2.34 -14.54 -20.00
CA ILE A 308 1.35 -13.51 -20.27
C ILE A 308 0.06 -14.20 -20.67
N TYR A 309 -1.02 -13.84 -19.97
CA TYR A 309 -2.37 -14.27 -20.25
C TYR A 309 -3.22 -13.06 -20.61
N ILE A 310 -4.06 -13.19 -21.63
CA ILE A 310 -4.90 -12.14 -22.17
C ILE A 310 -6.29 -12.73 -22.44
N LYS A 311 -7.33 -12.04 -21.98
CA LYS A 311 -8.73 -12.40 -22.20
C LYS A 311 -9.44 -11.24 -22.89
N GLU A 312 -9.95 -11.48 -24.10
CA GLU A 312 -10.59 -10.49 -24.98
C GLU A 312 -12.01 -10.92 -25.36
N LYS A 313 -12.91 -9.97 -25.58
CA LYS A 313 -14.23 -10.20 -26.19
C LYS A 313 -14.54 -9.07 -27.15
N ASN A 314 -14.81 -9.39 -28.43
CA ASN A 314 -15.04 -8.40 -29.48
C ASN A 314 -13.93 -7.31 -29.53
N GLU A 315 -12.66 -7.72 -29.51
CA GLU A 315 -11.49 -6.82 -29.51
C GLU A 315 -11.35 -5.94 -28.25
N MET A 316 -12.22 -6.10 -27.25
CA MET A 316 -12.09 -5.45 -25.95
C MET A 316 -11.38 -6.38 -24.97
N LEU A 317 -10.25 -5.94 -24.40
CA LEU A 317 -9.64 -6.64 -23.26
C LEU A 317 -10.59 -6.64 -22.08
N LEU A 318 -10.76 -7.82 -21.49
CA LEU A 318 -11.45 -8.03 -20.23
C LEU A 318 -10.46 -8.17 -19.08
N ASP A 319 -9.33 -8.86 -19.31
CA ASP A 319 -8.35 -9.21 -18.29
C ASP A 319 -6.99 -9.47 -18.96
N ALA A 320 -5.89 -8.99 -18.38
CA ALA A 320 -4.54 -9.38 -18.75
C ALA A 320 -3.72 -9.65 -17.49
N GLU A 321 -2.85 -10.64 -17.53
CA GLU A 321 -2.06 -11.07 -16.39
C GLU A 321 -0.63 -11.37 -16.84
N ILE A 322 0.34 -10.85 -16.10
CA ILE A 322 1.77 -11.07 -16.27
C ILE A 322 2.28 -11.75 -15.01
N ASN A 323 2.75 -12.99 -15.16
CA ASN A 323 3.26 -13.80 -14.07
C ASN A 323 4.72 -14.15 -14.28
N ARG A 324 5.56 -13.89 -13.28
CA ARG A 324 6.92 -14.45 -13.24
C ARG A 324 6.83 -15.95 -12.95
N LEU A 325 7.42 -16.76 -13.83
CA LEU A 325 7.45 -18.20 -13.65
C LEU A 325 8.55 -18.58 -12.64
N PRO A 326 8.34 -19.62 -11.80
CA PRO A 326 9.39 -20.15 -10.95
C PRO A 326 10.52 -20.75 -11.80
N ASN A 327 11.76 -20.54 -11.36
CA ASN A 327 12.95 -21.16 -11.96
C ASN A 327 13.00 -22.66 -11.71
#